data_AF-A0A8J3J3A2-F1
#
_entry.id   AF-A0A8J3J3A2-F1
#
_cell.length_a   1.000
_cell.length_b   1.000
_cell.length_c   1.000
_cell.angle_alpha   90.00
_cell.angle_beta   90.00
_cell.angle_gamma   90.00
#
_symmetry.space_group_name_H-M   'P 1'
#
loop_
_entity.id
_entity.type
_entity.pdbx_description
1 polymer ?
#
loop_
_entity_poly.entity_id
_entity_poly.type
_entity_poly.pdbx_seq_one_letter_code
_entity_poly.pdbx_strand_id
1 'polypeptide(L)' 'MFGPQLLRMAFRWAVLITLAGGALALLSHRGTPQFVVSVFMFGAGVLFTALVVVLSRIPGR' A
#
# COMPACT_ATOMS: atom_id res chain seq x y z
N MET A 1 -17.43 -0.37 15.03
CA MET A 1 -18.03 0.04 13.74
C MET A 1 -16.99 0.84 12.98
N PHE A 2 -16.21 0.22 12.10
CA PHE A 2 -15.32 0.97 11.21
C PHE A 2 -16.20 1.72 10.21
N GLY A 3 -16.39 3.03 10.44
CA GLY A 3 -17.19 3.83 9.53
C GLY A 3 -16.60 3.79 8.11
N PRO A 4 -17.42 3.83 7.04
CA PRO A 4 -16.95 3.82 5.65
C PRO A 4 -15.98 4.95 5.32
N GLN A 5 -15.93 6.00 6.15
CA GLN A 5 -14.92 7.07 6.08
C GLN A 5 -13.52 6.59 6.49
N LEU A 6 -13.42 5.75 7.52
CA LEU A 6 -12.16 5.21 8.04
C LEU A 6 -11.52 4.24 7.03
N LEU A 7 -12.34 3.42 6.36
CA LEU A 7 -11.89 2.52 5.31
C LEU A 7 -11.36 3.28 4.08
N ARG A 8 -12.05 4.35 3.65
CA ARG A 8 -11.60 5.23 2.56
C ARG A 8 -10.33 5.99 2.90
N MET A 9 -10.20 6.47 4.14
CA MET A 9 -8.99 7.14 4.61
C MET A 9 -7.81 6.17 4.63
N ALA A 10 -7.98 4.97 5.17
CA ALA A 10 -6.96 3.92 5.17
C ALA A 10 -6.54 3.53 3.74
N PHE A 11 -7.48 3.44 2.80
CA PHE A 11 -7.18 3.17 1.39
C PHE A 11 -6.35 4.29 0.76
N ARG A 12 -6.68 5.56 1.01
CA ARG A 12 -5.89 6.70 0.50
C ARG A 12 -4.46 6.68 1.03
N TRP A 13 -4.27 6.39 2.32
CA TRP A 13 -2.95 6.25 2.92
C TRP A 13 -2.16 5.07 2.33
N ALA A 14 -2.81 3.94 2.11
CA ALA A 14 -2.18 2.77 1.48
C ALA A 14 -1.69 3.07 0.06
N VAL A 15 -2.51 3.74 -0.74
CA VAL A 15 -2.16 4.15 -2.10
C VAL A 15 -0.98 5.12 -2.08
N LEU A 16 -0.97 6.10 -1.16
CA LEU A 16 0.14 7.04 -1.00
C LEU A 16 1.45 6.33 -0.61
N ILE A 17 1.41 5.42 0.36
CA ILE A 17 2.60 4.65 0.79
C ILE A 17 3.12 3.79 -0.36
N THR A 18 2.22 3.17 -1.13
CA THR A 18 2.59 2.36 -2.30
C THR A 18 3.24 3.20 -3.38
N LEU A 19 2.64 4.35 -3.73
CA LEU A 19 3.18 5.26 -4.75
C LEU A 19 4.52 5.86 -4.32
N ALA A 20 4.65 6.29 -3.06
CA ALA A 20 5.88 6.85 -2.53
C ALA A 20 7.00 5.79 -2.46
N GLY A 21 6.70 4.57 -2.00
CA GLY A 21 7.64 3.46 -1.96
C GLY A 21 8.10 3.02 -3.36
N GLY A 22 7.17 2.98 -4.32
CA GLY A 22 7.49 2.69 -5.72
C GLY A 22 8.33 3.78 -6.38
N ALA A 23 8.01 5.05 -6.15
CA ALA A 23 8.78 6.19 -6.67
C ALA A 23 10.21 6.21 -6.09
N LEU A 24 10.36 5.95 -4.79
CA LEU A 24 11.67 5.80 -4.15
C LEU A 24 12.45 4.60 -4.69
N ALA A 25 11.78 3.48 -4.97
CA ALA A 25 12.42 2.30 -5.57
C ALA A 25 12.94 2.57 -6.99
N LEU A 26 12.22 3.38 -7.79
CA LEU A 26 12.63 3.78 -9.14
C LEU A 26 13.83 4.74 -9.14
N LEU A 27 13.95 5.57 -8.11
CA LEU A 27 15.06 6.53 -7.95
C LEU A 27 16.29 5.93 -7.26
N SER A 28 16.14 4.77 -6.60
CA SER A 28 17.23 4.13 -5.85
C SER A 28 18.11 3.26 -6.74
N HIS A 29 19.43 3.33 -6.53
CA HIS A 29 20.38 2.44 -7.20
C HIS A 29 20.18 0.98 -6.76
N ARG A 30 20.09 0.09 -7.75
CA ARG A 30 19.96 -1.36 -7.55
C ARG A 30 21.18 -1.87 -6.76
N GLY A 31 20.94 -2.61 -5.68
CA GLY A 31 21.98 -3.18 -4.81
C GLY A 31 22.22 -2.44 -3.48
N THR A 32 21.53 -1.33 -3.24
CA THR A 32 21.57 -0.64 -1.94
C THR A 32 20.52 -1.19 -0.96
N PRO A 33 20.76 -1.16 0.36
CA PRO A 33 19.76 -1.52 1.37
C PRO A 33 18.45 -0.72 1.22
N GLN A 34 18.58 0.54 0.79
CA GLN A 34 17.46 1.44 0.51
C GLN A 34 16.55 0.92 -0.61
N PHE A 35 17.12 0.33 -1.67
CA PHE A 35 16.34 -0.29 -2.74
C PHE A 35 15.52 -1.49 -2.22
N VAL A 36 16.12 -2.35 -1.38
CA VAL A 36 15.44 -3.51 -0.79
C VAL A 36 14.25 -3.09 0.08
N VAL A 37 14.46 -2.09 0.95
CA VAL A 37 13.38 -1.55 1.80
C VAL A 37 12.27 -0.93 0.95
N SER A 38 12.63 -0.20 -0.10
CA SER A 38 11.67 0.45 -1.01
C SER A 38 10.80 -0.57 -1.75
N VAL A 39 11.42 -1.64 -2.27
CA VAL A 39 10.71 -2.75 -2.93
C VAL A 39 9.82 -3.50 -1.95
N PHE A 40 10.29 -3.74 -0.72
CA PHE A 40 9.51 -4.40 0.32
C PHE A 40 8.30 -3.54 0.74
N MET A 41 8.49 -2.24 0.92
CA MET A 41 7.39 -1.29 1.19
C MET A 41 6.39 -1.23 0.04
N PHE A 42 6.86 -1.25 -1.21
CA PHE A 42 5.98 -1.31 -2.38
C PHE A 42 5.14 -2.60 -2.37
N GLY A 43 5.77 -3.76 -2.13
CA GLY A 43 5.07 -5.04 -2.00
C GLY A 43 4.04 -5.04 -0.87
N ALA A 44 4.39 -4.52 0.31
CA ALA A 44 3.49 -4.40 1.45
C ALA A 44 2.29 -3.47 1.15
N GLY A 45 2.54 -2.35 0.47
CA GLY A 45 1.49 -1.41 0.04
C GLY A 45 0.52 -2.02 -0.97
N VAL A 46 1.04 -2.76 -1.95
CA VAL A 46 0.22 -3.52 -2.91
C VAL A 46 -0.61 -4.59 -2.20
N LEU A 47 -0.01 -5.36 -1.29
CA LEU A 47 -0.71 -6.39 -0.53
C LEU A 47 -1.83 -5.79 0.32
N PHE A 48 -1.56 -4.66 0.98
CA PHE A 48 -2.56 -3.94 1.76
C PHE A 48 -3.70 -3.42 0.89
N THR A 49 -3.38 -2.84 -0.27
CA THR A 49 -4.37 -2.38 -1.25
C THR A 49 -5.26 -3.53 -1.71
N ALA A 50 -4.66 -4.68 -2.05
CA ALA A 50 -5.38 -5.89 -2.41
C ALA A 50 -6.29 -6.37 -1.26
N LEU A 51 -5.81 -6.33 -0.02
CA LEU A 51 -6.59 -6.70 1.16
C LEU A 51 -7.82 -5.79 1.34
N VAL A 52 -7.66 -4.47 1.17
CA VAL A 52 -8.78 -3.53 1.23
C VAL A 52 -9.76 -3.75 0.09
N VAL A 53 -9.29 -4.02 -1.13
CA VAL A 53 -10.15 -4.37 -2.27
C VAL A 53 -10.95 -5.62 -1.96
N VAL A 54 -10.32 -6.68 -1.45
CA VAL A 54 -10.99 -7.91 -1.05
C VAL A 54 -12.02 -7.63 0.05
N LEU A 55 -11.65 -6.92 1.13
CA LEU A 55 -12.58 -6.55 2.19
C LEU A 55 -13.78 -5.74 1.66
N SER A 56 -13.54 -4.80 0.74
CA SER A 56 -14.61 -3.99 0.15
C SER A 56 -15.54 -4.77 -0.77
N ARG A 57 -15.08 -5.90 -1.32
CA ARG A 57 -15.87 -6.78 -2.18
C ARG A 57 -16.61 -7.87 -1.43
N ILE A 58 -16.26 -8.14 -0.17
CA ILE A 58 -17.06 -9.01 0.70
C ILE A 58 -18.29 -8.19 1.11
N PRO A 59 -19.49 -8.47 0.55
CA PRO A 59 -20.70 -7.78 0.95
C PRO A 59 -20.95 -8.18 2.42
N GLY A 60 -21.08 -7.18 3.28
CA GLY A 60 -21.26 -7.39 4.72
C GLY A 60 -22.40 -8.36 5.02
N ARG A 61 -22.14 -9.22 6.01
CA ARG A 61 -23.11 -9.38 7.10
C ARG A 61 -23.09 -8.11 7.94
#